data_AF-A0A7X7U4S8-F1
#
_entry.id   AF-A0A7X7U4S8-F1
#
_cell.length_a   1.000
_cell.length_b   1.000
_cell.length_c   1.000
_cell.angle_alpha   90.00
_cell.angle_beta   90.00
_cell.angle_gamma   90.00
#
_symmetry.space_group_name_H-M   'P 1'
#
loop_
_entity.id
_entity.type
_entity.pdbx_description
1 polymer ?
#
loop_
_entity_poly.entity_id
_entity_poly.type
_entity_poly.pdbx_seq_one_letter_code
_entity_poly.pdbx_strand_id
1 'polypeptide(L)'
;MKTTRSGLTMIEIMVVVGIIAILIGLLIPAVHTVQRMAKETKQKAQFTAIELGLAAFKSDYGDYPPSFWFDPSATGTTAALRNYCGAQKLAEAMVGWDLMGFHPDSAWRADGLDKSGTANTVYLETDTLKKRRGRYVELDVANPFLLGGGTDSLFPGGVVDLAPRTYVLCDVFTRPERKIQQIDGKLVAAGTPILYYKANPASLIHHPVSWSQTSVCIYDARDNAPILNQGLLADSAKLPTLRRQHDLAPGIRPGTTSFEYFYDFYIRDMRIQGRQWPVRPDSYLLISAGMDGIYGTEDDIRNFGQ
;
A
#
# COMPACT_ATOMS: atom_id res chain seq x y z
N MET A 1 -63.56 -0.50 -36.63
CA MET A 1 -63.19 -0.52 -35.19
C MET A 1 -62.35 0.72 -34.90
N LYS A 2 -62.92 1.73 -34.21
CA LYS A 2 -62.18 2.92 -33.78
C LYS A 2 -61.43 2.57 -32.49
N THR A 3 -60.12 2.46 -32.55
CA THR A 3 -59.26 2.33 -31.37
C THR A 3 -59.23 3.68 -30.65
N THR A 4 -59.85 3.78 -29.48
CA THR A 4 -59.77 4.94 -28.61
C THR A 4 -58.33 5.07 -28.10
N ARG A 5 -57.59 6.06 -28.58
CA ARG A 5 -56.30 6.44 -27.99
C ARG A 5 -56.60 7.27 -26.73
N SER A 6 -56.39 6.69 -25.54
CA SER A 6 -56.34 7.43 -24.29
C SER A 6 -55.00 8.17 -24.20
N GLY A 7 -55.03 9.50 -24.18
CA GLY A 7 -53.85 10.32 -23.90
C GLY A 7 -53.66 10.48 -22.39
N LEU A 8 -52.42 10.40 -21.92
CA LEU A 8 -52.04 10.73 -20.54
C LEU A 8 -52.26 12.22 -20.27
N THR A 9 -52.86 12.53 -19.12
CA THR A 9 -53.02 13.92 -18.66
C THR A 9 -51.71 14.45 -18.08
N MET A 10 -51.55 15.78 -18.11
CA MET A 10 -50.38 16.46 -17.54
C MET A 10 -50.22 16.15 -16.04
N ILE A 11 -51.33 15.99 -15.32
CA ILE A 11 -51.34 15.65 -13.89
C ILE A 11 -50.83 14.23 -13.65
N GLU A 12 -51.26 13.25 -14.45
CA GLU A 12 -50.79 11.87 -14.31
C GLU A 12 -49.27 11.76 -14.54
N ILE A 13 -48.74 12.46 -15.55
CA ILE A 13 -47.30 12.51 -15.78
C ILE A 13 -46.58 13.19 -14.61
N MET A 14 -47.13 14.28 -14.06
CA MET A 14 -46.53 15.00 -12.93
C MET A 14 -46.45 14.14 -11.66
N VAL A 15 -47.51 13.39 -11.34
CA VAL A 15 -47.53 12.49 -10.18
C VAL A 15 -46.52 11.36 -10.36
N VAL A 16 -46.46 10.74 -11.55
CA VAL A 16 -45.52 9.65 -11.84
C VAL A 16 -44.08 10.12 -11.72
N VAL A 17 -43.73 11.27 -12.31
CA VAL A 17 -42.38 11.85 -12.19
C VAL A 17 -42.08 12.24 -10.75
N GLY A 18 -43.06 12.75 -9.99
CA GLY A 18 -42.91 13.05 -8.56
C GLY A 18 -42.57 11.82 -7.73
N ILE A 19 -43.26 10.70 -7.96
CA ILE A 19 -42.98 9.42 -7.28
C ILE A 19 -41.58 8.91 -7.67
N ILE A 20 -41.22 8.93 -8.96
CA ILE A 20 -39.88 8.51 -9.43
C ILE A 20 -38.78 9.36 -8.78
N ALA A 21 -38.96 10.67 -8.69
CA ALA A 21 -37.99 11.57 -8.07
C ALA A 21 -37.77 11.25 -6.59
N ILE A 22 -38.84 10.97 -5.84
CA ILE A 22 -38.75 10.53 -4.43
C ILE A 22 -38.00 9.21 -4.33
N LEU A 23 -38.34 8.22 -5.17
CA LEU A 23 -37.69 6.92 -5.16
C LEU A 23 -36.19 7.01 -5.47
N ILE A 24 -35.79 7.79 -6.48
CA ILE A 24 -34.38 8.00 -6.82
C ILE A 24 -33.65 8.76 -5.72
N GLY A 25 -34.28 9.78 -5.13
CA GLY A 25 -33.71 10.56 -4.02
C GLY A 25 -33.34 9.70 -2.81
N LEU A 26 -34.14 8.65 -2.53
CA LEU A 26 -33.83 7.69 -1.47
C LEU A 26 -32.81 6.62 -1.88
N LEU A 27 -32.73 6.28 -3.17
CA LEU A 27 -31.88 5.20 -3.67
C LEU A 27 -30.39 5.59 -3.75
N ILE A 28 -30.08 6.79 -4.24
CA ILE A 28 -28.69 7.25 -4.46
C ILE A 28 -27.80 7.12 -3.21
N PRO A 29 -28.18 7.63 -2.02
CA PRO A 29 -27.32 7.51 -0.83
C PRO A 29 -27.09 6.05 -0.43
N ALA A 30 -28.10 5.18 -0.52
CA ALA A 30 -27.99 3.77 -0.19
C ALA A 30 -26.99 3.04 -1.11
N VAL A 31 -27.03 3.32 -2.41
CA VAL A 31 -26.10 2.72 -3.38
C VAL A 31 -24.65 3.11 -3.09
N HIS A 32 -24.39 4.38 -2.75
CA HIS A 32 -23.03 4.82 -2.39
C HIS A 32 -22.49 4.13 -1.14
N THR A 33 -23.33 3.94 -0.12
CA THR A 33 -22.93 3.19 1.09
C THR A 33 -22.59 1.74 0.76
N VAL A 34 -23.41 1.06 -0.04
CA VAL A 34 -23.17 -0.35 -0.45
C VAL A 34 -21.88 -0.47 -1.27
N GLN A 35 -21.62 0.45 -2.20
CA GLN A 35 -20.38 0.47 -2.98
C GLN A 35 -19.14 0.67 -2.10
N ARG A 36 -19.22 1.54 -1.08
CA ARG A 36 -18.14 1.71 -0.10
C ARG A 36 -17.87 0.42 0.67
N MET A 37 -18.91 -0.18 1.24
CA MET A 37 -18.79 -1.45 1.97
C MET A 37 -18.24 -2.58 1.09
N ALA A 38 -18.63 -2.64 -0.18
CA ALA A 38 -18.10 -3.61 -1.13
C ALA A 38 -16.59 -3.43 -1.38
N LYS A 39 -16.12 -2.18 -1.52
CA LYS A 39 -14.68 -1.88 -1.66
C LYS A 39 -13.92 -2.23 -0.39
N GLU A 40 -14.42 -1.86 0.78
CA GLU A 40 -13.80 -2.23 2.07
C GLU A 40 -13.71 -3.75 2.24
N THR A 41 -14.77 -4.48 1.89
CA THR A 41 -14.79 -5.95 1.93
C THR A 41 -13.77 -6.54 0.97
N LYS A 42 -13.66 -5.98 -0.25
CA LYS A 42 -12.64 -6.40 -1.22
C LYS A 42 -11.23 -6.15 -0.70
N GLN A 43 -10.98 -5.02 -0.03
CA GLN A 43 -9.69 -4.72 0.57
C GLN A 43 -9.34 -5.70 1.69
N LYS A 44 -10.31 -6.02 2.55
CA LYS A 44 -10.13 -7.03 3.61
C LYS A 44 -9.81 -8.41 3.02
N ALA A 45 -10.49 -8.80 1.95
CA ALA A 45 -10.18 -10.04 1.24
C ALA A 45 -8.77 -10.04 0.63
N GLN A 46 -8.32 -8.91 0.06
CA GLN A 46 -6.94 -8.74 -0.40
C GLN A 46 -5.94 -8.91 0.75
N PHE A 47 -6.21 -8.29 1.91
CA PHE A 47 -5.38 -8.47 3.10
C PHE A 47 -5.35 -9.93 3.54
N THR A 48 -6.48 -10.63 3.63
CA THR A 48 -6.50 -12.06 3.97
C THR A 48 -5.64 -12.90 3.02
N ALA A 49 -5.65 -12.60 1.71
CA ALA A 49 -4.78 -13.28 0.75
C ALA A 49 -3.29 -12.98 1.00
N ILE A 50 -2.94 -11.72 1.28
CA ILE A 50 -1.57 -11.32 1.63
C ILE A 50 -1.14 -11.96 2.95
N GLU A 51 -2.02 -12.02 3.96
CA GLU A 51 -1.72 -12.64 5.25
C GLU A 51 -1.45 -14.14 5.11
N LEU A 52 -2.23 -14.85 4.27
CA LEU A 52 -1.98 -16.25 3.93
C LEU A 52 -0.64 -16.41 3.20
N GLY A 53 -0.35 -15.51 2.25
CA GLY A 53 0.93 -15.49 1.53
C GLY A 53 2.12 -15.26 2.47
N LEU A 54 2.01 -14.34 3.42
CA LEU A 54 3.02 -14.06 4.45
C LEU A 54 3.20 -15.23 5.42
N ALA A 55 2.11 -15.93 5.78
CA ALA A 55 2.18 -17.12 6.61
C ALA A 55 2.91 -18.28 5.88
N ALA A 56 2.61 -18.48 4.59
CA ALA A 56 3.32 -19.45 3.75
C ALA A 56 4.80 -19.07 3.57
N PHE A 57 5.09 -17.79 3.32
CA PHE A 57 6.47 -17.28 3.26
C PHE A 57 7.23 -17.57 4.56
N LYS A 58 6.63 -17.27 5.72
CA LYS A 58 7.23 -17.57 7.02
C LYS A 58 7.43 -19.06 7.23
N SER A 59 6.54 -19.92 6.73
CA SER A 59 6.72 -21.38 6.79
C SER A 59 7.90 -21.84 5.95
N ASP A 60 8.12 -21.23 4.78
CA ASP A 60 9.21 -21.60 3.87
C ASP A 60 10.58 -21.08 4.31
N TYR A 61 10.63 -19.87 4.88
CA TYR A 61 11.89 -19.15 5.18
C TYR A 61 12.14 -18.89 6.67
N GLY A 62 11.22 -19.29 7.55
CA GLY A 62 11.33 -19.20 9.01
C GLY A 62 10.93 -17.86 9.62
N ASP A 63 10.88 -16.79 8.84
CA ASP A 63 10.50 -15.45 9.31
C ASP A 63 9.74 -14.66 8.23
N TYR A 64 9.08 -13.57 8.61
CA TYR A 64 8.44 -12.66 7.68
C TYR A 64 9.48 -11.86 6.86
N PRO A 65 9.13 -11.38 5.65
CA PRO A 65 9.99 -10.52 4.85
C PRO A 65 10.48 -9.31 5.64
N PRO A 66 11.74 -8.88 5.52
CA PRO A 66 12.21 -7.68 6.20
C PRO A 66 11.50 -6.43 5.67
N SER A 67 11.38 -5.40 6.51
CA SER A 67 10.77 -4.11 6.14
C SER A 67 11.73 -2.92 6.14
N PHE A 68 12.97 -3.10 6.60
CA PHE A 68 13.96 -2.01 6.66
C PHE A 68 14.14 -1.34 5.31
N TRP A 69 14.08 -0.02 5.23
CA TRP A 69 14.13 0.68 3.95
C TRP A 69 15.55 0.99 3.43
N PHE A 70 16.49 1.14 4.36
CA PHE A 70 17.83 1.64 4.08
C PHE A 70 18.80 0.50 3.75
N ASP A 71 19.58 0.67 2.69
CA ASP A 71 20.71 -0.22 2.38
C ASP A 71 22.02 0.37 2.95
N PRO A 72 22.57 -0.20 4.04
CA PRO A 72 23.79 0.32 4.66
C PRO A 72 25.05 0.15 3.81
N SER A 73 25.02 -0.71 2.80
CA SER A 73 26.11 -0.87 1.83
C SER A 73 26.10 0.20 0.74
N ALA A 74 25.05 1.01 0.68
CA ALA A 74 24.90 2.03 -0.34
C ALA A 74 25.65 3.29 0.06
N THR A 75 26.75 3.57 -0.64
CA THR A 75 27.59 4.75 -0.43
C THR A 75 27.37 5.79 -1.54
N GLY A 76 27.58 7.07 -1.22
CA GLY A 76 27.54 8.17 -2.19
C GLY A 76 26.14 8.45 -2.79
N THR A 77 26.12 9.08 -3.97
CA THR A 77 24.89 9.56 -4.64
C THR A 77 23.96 8.44 -5.13
N THR A 78 24.44 7.19 -5.21
CA THR A 78 23.65 6.02 -5.59
C THR A 78 22.82 5.42 -4.46
N ALA A 79 22.98 5.90 -3.21
CA ALA A 79 22.30 5.34 -2.06
C ALA A 79 20.76 5.39 -2.17
N ALA A 80 20.22 6.53 -2.60
CA ALA A 80 18.78 6.71 -2.82
C ALA A 80 18.19 5.70 -3.83
N LEU A 81 18.94 5.34 -4.88
CA LEU A 81 18.48 4.42 -5.92
C LEU A 81 18.51 2.95 -5.50
N ARG A 82 19.18 2.62 -4.40
CA ARG A 82 19.31 1.24 -3.87
C ARG A 82 18.42 0.98 -2.66
N ASN A 83 17.89 2.04 -2.06
CA ASN A 83 16.94 1.96 -0.96
C ASN A 83 15.65 1.27 -1.38
N TYR A 84 15.10 0.51 -0.44
CA TYR A 84 14.08 -0.49 -0.69
C TYR A 84 13.16 -0.66 0.51
N CYS A 85 12.03 0.07 0.51
CA CYS A 85 11.12 0.17 1.65
C CYS A 85 10.30 -1.10 1.90
N GLY A 86 9.64 -1.16 3.06
CA GLY A 86 8.81 -2.28 3.45
C GLY A 86 7.72 -2.62 2.44
N ALA A 87 7.05 -1.63 1.86
CA ALA A 87 6.05 -1.84 0.82
C ALA A 87 6.61 -2.52 -0.46
N GLN A 88 7.83 -2.15 -0.87
CA GLN A 88 8.47 -2.78 -2.03
C GLN A 88 8.93 -4.20 -1.71
N LYS A 89 9.49 -4.42 -0.52
CA LYS A 89 9.90 -5.75 -0.04
C LYS A 89 8.71 -6.70 0.12
N LEU A 90 7.56 -6.20 0.58
CA LEU A 90 6.33 -6.98 0.58
C LEU A 90 5.97 -7.46 -0.83
N ALA A 91 6.03 -6.58 -1.83
CA ALA A 91 5.73 -6.96 -3.21
C ALA A 91 6.71 -8.00 -3.75
N GLU A 92 8.03 -7.82 -3.51
CA GLU A 92 9.01 -8.84 -3.87
C GLU A 92 8.71 -10.19 -3.22
N ALA A 93 8.42 -10.20 -1.92
CA ALA A 93 8.12 -11.43 -1.21
C ALA A 93 6.90 -12.16 -1.80
N MET A 94 5.84 -11.42 -2.12
CA MET A 94 4.56 -12.00 -2.52
C MET A 94 4.51 -12.40 -3.99
N VAL A 95 5.09 -11.58 -4.88
CA VAL A 95 4.96 -11.74 -6.34
C VAL A 95 6.29 -11.77 -7.08
N GLY A 96 7.41 -11.42 -6.44
CA GLY A 96 8.71 -11.30 -7.10
C GLY A 96 8.87 -9.99 -7.88
N TRP A 97 10.09 -9.72 -8.35
CA TRP A 97 10.43 -8.48 -9.05
C TRP A 97 9.86 -8.34 -10.45
N ASP A 98 9.74 -9.44 -11.16
CA ASP A 98 9.18 -9.53 -12.50
C ASP A 98 7.78 -10.16 -12.48
N LEU A 99 7.16 -10.25 -11.29
CA LEU A 99 5.85 -10.85 -11.07
C LEU A 99 5.81 -12.38 -11.34
N MET A 100 6.96 -13.04 -11.42
CA MET A 100 7.11 -14.48 -11.67
C MET A 100 7.50 -15.29 -10.43
N GLY A 101 7.35 -14.72 -9.23
CA GLY A 101 7.62 -15.37 -7.96
C GLY A 101 8.94 -14.97 -7.31
N PHE A 102 9.06 -15.29 -6.03
CA PHE A 102 10.16 -14.87 -5.16
C PHE A 102 11.38 -15.79 -5.30
N HIS A 103 12.57 -15.20 -5.35
CA HIS A 103 13.83 -15.95 -5.38
C HIS A 103 14.42 -16.10 -3.95
N PRO A 104 14.66 -17.34 -3.48
CA PRO A 104 15.18 -17.63 -2.13
C PRO A 104 16.48 -16.89 -1.76
N ASP A 105 17.38 -16.69 -2.72
CA ASP A 105 18.67 -16.03 -2.49
C ASP A 105 18.59 -14.49 -2.47
N SER A 106 17.39 -13.91 -2.49
CA SER A 106 17.25 -12.46 -2.40
C SER A 106 17.90 -11.90 -1.14
N ALA A 107 18.74 -10.89 -1.33
CA ALA A 107 19.30 -10.11 -0.25
C ALA A 107 18.43 -8.90 0.13
N TRP A 108 17.21 -8.79 -0.41
CA TRP A 108 16.30 -7.67 -0.18
C TRP A 108 16.89 -6.32 -0.56
N ARG A 109 17.54 -6.29 -1.73
CA ARG A 109 18.26 -5.14 -2.27
C ARG A 109 17.63 -4.71 -3.57
N ALA A 110 17.40 -3.42 -3.76
CA ALA A 110 16.77 -2.92 -4.98
C ALA A 110 17.64 -2.98 -6.25
N ASP A 111 18.88 -3.45 -6.16
CA ASP A 111 19.75 -3.75 -7.29
C ASP A 111 19.75 -5.23 -7.71
N GLY A 112 19.09 -6.11 -6.95
CA GLY A 112 18.89 -7.52 -7.32
C GLY A 112 20.14 -8.37 -7.13
N LEU A 113 21.12 -7.81 -6.41
CA LEU A 113 22.37 -8.48 -6.04
C LEU A 113 22.15 -9.39 -4.82
N ASP A 114 23.08 -10.32 -4.62
CA ASP A 114 23.07 -11.22 -3.47
C ASP A 114 23.67 -10.52 -2.23
N LYS A 115 23.81 -11.28 -1.14
CA LYS A 115 24.40 -10.78 0.12
C LYS A 115 25.86 -10.37 -0.02
N SER A 116 26.56 -10.87 -1.04
CA SER A 116 27.96 -10.57 -1.33
C SER A 116 28.12 -9.35 -2.27
N GLY A 117 27.02 -8.79 -2.76
CA GLY A 117 27.04 -7.66 -3.70
C GLY A 117 27.54 -8.05 -5.09
N THR A 118 27.47 -9.34 -5.44
CA THR A 118 27.94 -9.84 -6.74
C THR A 118 26.90 -9.52 -7.82
N ALA A 119 27.33 -8.90 -8.93
CA ALA A 119 26.51 -8.70 -10.14
C ALA A 119 26.11 -10.06 -10.74
N ASN A 120 24.83 -10.23 -11.11
CA ASN A 120 24.18 -11.44 -11.65
C ASN A 120 23.78 -12.51 -10.62
N THR A 121 22.74 -12.34 -9.78
CA THR A 121 22.53 -13.39 -8.75
C THR A 121 21.10 -13.85 -8.50
N VAL A 122 20.08 -12.98 -8.60
CA VAL A 122 18.75 -13.36 -8.09
C VAL A 122 17.63 -13.14 -9.12
N TYR A 123 17.60 -12.00 -9.80
CA TYR A 123 16.56 -11.68 -10.81
C TYR A 123 17.12 -11.26 -12.18
N LEU A 124 18.44 -11.08 -12.29
CA LEU A 124 19.10 -10.56 -13.50
C LEU A 124 19.77 -11.66 -14.36
N GLU A 125 19.83 -12.90 -13.86
CA GLU A 125 20.40 -14.04 -14.60
C GLU A 125 19.38 -14.79 -15.46
N THR A 126 19.87 -15.39 -16.55
CA THR A 126 19.16 -16.41 -17.34
C THR A 126 18.95 -17.69 -16.51
N ASP A 127 17.72 -18.20 -16.46
CA ASP A 127 17.29 -19.43 -15.75
C ASP A 127 17.06 -19.33 -14.23
N THR A 128 16.90 -18.11 -13.70
CA THR A 128 16.52 -17.91 -12.28
C THR A 128 15.17 -18.54 -11.92
N LEU A 129 14.25 -18.69 -12.88
CA LEU A 129 12.89 -19.21 -12.65
C LEU A 129 12.85 -20.59 -11.99
N LYS A 130 13.81 -21.48 -12.26
CA LYS A 130 13.85 -22.83 -11.65
C LYS A 130 14.13 -22.80 -10.15
N LYS A 131 14.82 -21.77 -9.67
CA LYS A 131 15.15 -21.61 -8.25
C LYS A 131 14.05 -20.88 -7.47
N ARG A 132 13.19 -20.16 -8.18
CA ARG A 132 12.16 -19.33 -7.55
C ARG A 132 11.03 -20.20 -7.00
N ARG A 133 10.45 -19.71 -5.91
CA ARG A 133 9.13 -20.15 -5.49
C ARG A 133 8.09 -19.44 -6.34
N GLY A 134 6.99 -20.14 -6.62
CA GLY A 134 5.81 -19.52 -7.24
C GLY A 134 5.31 -18.35 -6.39
N ARG A 135 4.44 -17.52 -6.98
CA ARG A 135 3.85 -16.39 -6.27
C ARG A 135 3.08 -16.89 -5.05
N TYR A 136 3.22 -16.20 -3.92
CA TYR A 136 2.44 -16.46 -2.72
C TYR A 136 1.03 -15.84 -2.80
N VAL A 137 0.86 -14.82 -3.65
CA VAL A 137 -0.42 -14.17 -3.91
C VAL A 137 -0.61 -14.01 -5.42
N GLU A 138 -1.81 -14.30 -5.91
CA GLU A 138 -2.13 -14.11 -7.33
C GLU A 138 -2.16 -12.63 -7.72
N LEU A 139 -1.74 -12.32 -8.95
CA LEU A 139 -1.57 -10.94 -9.43
C LEU A 139 -2.87 -10.14 -9.42
N ASP A 140 -3.99 -10.78 -9.76
CA ASP A 140 -5.32 -10.15 -9.79
C ASP A 140 -5.77 -9.68 -8.40
N VAL A 141 -5.29 -10.35 -7.35
CA VAL A 141 -5.56 -9.99 -5.95
C VAL A 141 -4.49 -9.04 -5.44
N ALA A 142 -3.22 -9.31 -5.73
CA ALA A 142 -2.07 -8.53 -5.23
C ALA A 142 -2.05 -7.09 -5.77
N ASN A 143 -2.60 -6.85 -6.96
CA ASN A 143 -2.68 -5.54 -7.62
C ASN A 143 -1.31 -4.80 -7.66
N PRO A 144 -0.26 -5.40 -8.24
CA PRO A 144 1.08 -4.83 -8.24
C PRO A 144 1.23 -3.73 -9.28
N PHE A 145 1.89 -2.63 -8.91
CA PHE A 145 2.27 -1.55 -9.82
C PHE A 145 3.72 -1.13 -9.60
N LEU A 146 4.38 -0.69 -10.67
CA LEU A 146 5.72 -0.09 -10.57
C LEU A 146 5.64 1.19 -9.76
N LEU A 147 6.58 1.41 -8.85
CA LEU A 147 6.56 2.58 -7.96
C LEU A 147 6.89 3.88 -8.70
N GLY A 148 8.00 3.89 -9.43
CA GLY A 148 8.53 5.06 -10.14
C GLY A 148 9.01 4.73 -11.56
N GLY A 149 9.39 5.75 -12.33
CA GLY A 149 9.90 5.59 -13.69
C GLY A 149 9.06 6.31 -14.74
N GLY A 150 8.51 5.57 -15.70
CA GLY A 150 7.81 6.15 -16.85
C GLY A 150 6.33 6.45 -16.56
N THR A 151 5.53 6.52 -17.61
CA THR A 151 4.06 6.61 -17.51
C THR A 151 3.42 5.31 -16.99
N ASP A 152 4.20 4.22 -16.94
CA ASP A 152 3.90 2.87 -16.48
C ASP A 152 3.99 2.67 -14.95
N SER A 153 4.32 3.72 -14.17
CA SER A 153 4.51 3.65 -12.72
C SER A 153 3.43 4.38 -11.90
N LEU A 154 3.46 4.33 -10.57
CA LEU A 154 2.59 5.12 -9.71
C LEU A 154 3.00 6.60 -9.73
N PHE A 155 4.29 6.87 -9.57
CA PHE A 155 4.88 8.19 -9.57
C PHE A 155 5.72 8.39 -10.84
N PRO A 156 5.23 9.10 -11.87
CA PRO A 156 5.99 9.34 -13.07
C PRO A 156 7.22 10.21 -12.78
N GLY A 157 8.36 9.86 -13.38
CA GLY A 157 9.66 10.43 -13.09
C GLY A 157 10.42 9.66 -12.02
N GLY A 158 11.29 10.37 -11.29
CA GLY A 158 12.03 9.80 -10.15
C GLY A 158 11.16 9.71 -8.90
N VAL A 159 11.44 8.71 -8.06
CA VAL A 159 10.96 8.67 -6.67
C VAL A 159 12.10 9.08 -5.76
N VAL A 160 11.77 9.81 -4.70
CA VAL A 160 12.78 10.31 -3.75
C VAL A 160 13.20 9.17 -2.82
N ASP A 161 14.51 8.99 -2.63
CA ASP A 161 15.10 8.05 -1.66
C ASP A 161 14.71 6.57 -1.82
N LEU A 162 14.14 6.17 -2.97
CA LEU A 162 13.78 4.80 -3.28
C LEU A 162 14.21 4.39 -4.68
N ALA A 163 14.38 3.09 -4.88
CA ALA A 163 14.50 2.52 -6.21
C ALA A 163 13.19 2.69 -7.01
N PRO A 164 13.21 3.35 -8.17
CA PRO A 164 12.00 3.63 -8.93
C PRO A 164 11.38 2.39 -9.58
N ARG A 165 12.18 1.53 -10.21
CA ARG A 165 11.69 0.45 -11.08
C ARG A 165 11.42 -0.86 -10.34
N THR A 166 10.71 -0.79 -9.23
CA THR A 166 10.30 -1.95 -8.43
C THR A 166 8.80 -1.92 -8.18
N TYR A 167 8.19 -3.08 -7.96
CA TYR A 167 6.76 -3.16 -7.67
C TYR A 167 6.43 -2.83 -6.23
N VAL A 168 5.23 -2.32 -6.02
CA VAL A 168 4.52 -2.25 -4.74
C VAL A 168 3.12 -2.82 -4.93
N LEU A 169 2.57 -3.45 -3.89
CA LEU A 169 1.18 -3.90 -3.90
C LEU A 169 0.30 -2.69 -3.59
N CYS A 170 -0.78 -2.50 -4.35
CA CYS A 170 -1.70 -1.40 -4.13
C CYS A 170 -3.05 -1.89 -3.64
N ASP A 171 -3.70 -1.06 -2.84
CA ASP A 171 -5.05 -1.30 -2.39
C ASP A 171 -6.07 -1.24 -3.53
N VAL A 172 -7.31 -1.61 -3.21
CA VAL A 172 -8.41 -1.66 -4.17
C VAL A 172 -9.05 -0.29 -4.42
N PHE A 173 -8.63 0.76 -3.71
CA PHE A 173 -9.23 2.09 -3.76
C PHE A 173 -8.60 2.92 -4.87
N THR A 174 -8.97 2.59 -6.11
CA THR A 174 -8.42 3.21 -7.32
C THR A 174 -8.59 4.72 -7.37
N ARG A 175 -7.52 5.43 -7.77
CA ARG A 175 -7.46 6.89 -7.93
C ARG A 175 -7.64 7.28 -9.40
N PRO A 176 -8.77 7.88 -9.80
CA PRO A 176 -9.00 8.26 -11.19
C PRO A 176 -7.99 9.31 -11.70
N GLU A 177 -7.39 10.09 -10.80
CA GLU A 177 -6.35 11.08 -11.09
C GLU A 177 -5.06 10.42 -11.59
N ARG A 178 -4.75 9.19 -11.14
CA ARG A 178 -3.58 8.44 -11.60
C ARG A 178 -3.99 7.26 -12.49
N LYS A 179 -3.88 7.47 -13.80
CA LYS A 179 -3.99 6.42 -14.81
C LYS A 179 -2.62 5.95 -15.28
N ILE A 180 -2.33 4.68 -15.08
CA ILE A 180 -1.08 4.02 -15.45
C ILE A 180 -1.26 3.34 -16.80
N GLN A 181 -0.28 3.51 -17.68
CA GLN A 181 -0.26 2.83 -18.98
C GLN A 181 0.30 1.42 -18.82
N GLN A 182 -0.54 0.42 -19.07
CA GLN A 182 -0.12 -0.98 -19.13
C GLN A 182 0.61 -1.27 -20.45
N ILE A 183 1.29 -2.42 -20.50
CA ILE A 183 2.08 -2.87 -21.66
C ILE A 183 1.21 -3.00 -22.92
N ASP A 184 -0.07 -3.37 -22.76
CA ASP A 184 -1.06 -3.47 -23.84
C ASP A 184 -1.60 -2.09 -24.31
N GLY A 185 -1.10 -1.00 -23.73
CA GLY A 185 -1.55 0.37 -24.00
C GLY A 185 -2.79 0.80 -23.24
N LYS A 186 -3.42 -0.08 -22.44
CA LYS A 186 -4.60 0.25 -21.65
C LYS A 186 -4.24 1.15 -20.48
N LEU A 187 -5.12 2.11 -20.19
CA LEU A 187 -5.01 2.96 -19.01
C LEU A 187 -5.78 2.35 -17.83
N VAL A 188 -5.09 2.09 -16.72
CA VAL A 188 -5.66 1.53 -15.50
C VAL A 188 -5.45 2.48 -14.34
N ALA A 189 -6.51 2.73 -13.56
CA ALA A 189 -6.41 3.50 -12.33
C ALA A 189 -5.83 2.62 -11.22
N ALA A 190 -4.80 3.11 -10.54
CA ALA A 190 -4.14 2.38 -9.45
C ALA A 190 -4.68 2.82 -8.08
N GLY A 191 -4.65 1.90 -7.12
CA GLY A 191 -4.85 2.22 -5.71
C GLY A 191 -3.59 2.79 -5.08
N THR A 192 -3.70 3.17 -3.81
CA THR A 192 -2.55 3.63 -3.03
C THR A 192 -1.72 2.42 -2.59
N PRO A 193 -0.38 2.51 -2.47
CA PRO A 193 0.43 1.39 -1.99
C PRO A 193 -0.08 0.82 -0.64
N ILE A 194 0.25 -0.44 -0.37
CA ILE A 194 0.01 -1.04 0.95
C ILE A 194 1.31 -0.94 1.73
N LEU A 195 1.27 -0.32 2.91
CA LEU A 195 2.43 -0.21 3.79
C LEU A 195 2.62 -1.51 4.55
N TYR A 196 3.88 -1.89 4.74
CA TYR A 196 4.27 -3.11 5.42
C TYR A 196 5.37 -2.84 6.44
N TYR A 197 5.12 -3.23 7.69
CA TYR A 197 6.09 -3.14 8.78
C TYR A 197 6.26 -4.51 9.41
N LYS A 198 7.48 -5.05 9.39
CA LYS A 198 7.83 -6.27 10.11
C LYS A 198 8.10 -5.93 11.57
N ALA A 199 7.55 -6.71 12.49
CA ALA A 199 7.86 -6.57 13.89
C ALA A 199 9.23 -7.18 14.23
N ASN A 200 9.93 -6.57 15.17
CA ASN A 200 11.09 -7.12 15.84
C ASN A 200 10.68 -7.65 17.23
N PRO A 201 10.30 -8.94 17.36
CA PRO A 201 9.85 -9.51 18.63
C PRO A 201 10.93 -9.56 19.70
N ALA A 202 12.21 -9.41 19.33
CA ALA A 202 13.31 -9.35 20.28
C ALA A 202 13.41 -7.96 20.96
N SER A 203 12.80 -6.92 20.40
CA SER A 203 12.75 -5.61 21.01
C SER A 203 11.60 -5.49 22.01
N LEU A 204 11.85 -4.82 23.13
CA LEU A 204 10.83 -4.43 24.09
C LEU A 204 10.57 -2.93 24.06
N ILE A 205 11.02 -2.22 23.02
CA ILE A 205 10.92 -0.77 22.91
C ILE A 205 9.79 -0.44 21.92
N HIS A 206 8.73 0.19 22.41
CA HIS A 206 7.67 0.73 21.56
C HIS A 206 8.05 2.10 21.02
N HIS A 207 8.25 3.05 21.94
CA HIS A 207 8.56 4.43 21.63
C HIS A 207 10.09 4.65 21.63
N PRO A 208 10.67 5.25 20.58
CA PRO A 208 12.11 5.48 20.51
C PRO A 208 12.55 6.57 21.51
N VAL A 209 13.83 6.56 21.90
CA VAL A 209 14.43 7.66 22.68
C VAL A 209 14.74 8.90 21.83
N SER A 210 14.90 8.71 20.52
CA SER A 210 15.05 9.77 19.52
C SER A 210 14.55 9.29 18.16
N TRP A 211 14.01 10.19 17.33
CA TRP A 211 13.41 9.83 16.04
C TRP A 211 14.40 9.28 15.00
N SER A 212 15.71 9.47 15.20
CA SER A 212 16.76 8.84 14.39
C SER A 212 17.07 7.39 14.79
N GLN A 213 16.47 6.89 15.87
CA GLN A 213 16.75 5.57 16.46
C GLN A 213 15.52 4.64 16.47
N THR A 214 14.54 4.86 15.60
CA THR A 214 13.35 4.01 15.49
C THR A 214 13.64 2.55 15.12
N SER A 215 14.82 2.22 14.58
CA SER A 215 15.25 0.85 14.25
C SER A 215 15.44 -0.06 15.45
N VAL A 216 15.57 0.50 16.65
CA VAL A 216 15.66 -0.30 17.90
C VAL A 216 14.27 -0.69 18.43
N CYS A 217 13.21 -0.10 17.90
CA CYS A 217 11.84 -0.36 18.33
C CYS A 217 11.30 -1.70 17.77
N ILE A 218 10.16 -2.13 18.30
CA ILE A 218 9.39 -3.27 17.78
C ILE A 218 9.01 -3.04 16.31
N TYR A 219 8.60 -1.82 15.97
CA TYR A 219 8.36 -1.39 14.60
C TYR A 219 9.22 -0.17 14.31
N ASP A 220 9.90 -0.13 13.16
CA ASP A 220 10.62 1.06 12.69
C ASP A 220 9.71 1.88 11.77
N ALA A 221 9.22 3.03 12.24
CA ALA A 221 8.37 3.92 11.46
C ALA A 221 9.01 4.39 10.14
N ARG A 222 10.36 4.39 10.06
CA ARG A 222 11.09 4.80 8.86
C ARG A 222 11.00 3.79 7.73
N ASP A 223 10.63 2.55 8.00
CA ASP A 223 10.53 1.46 7.01
C ASP A 223 9.69 1.82 5.79
N ASN A 224 8.73 2.74 5.95
CA ASN A 224 7.94 3.30 4.85
C ASN A 224 7.94 4.84 4.81
N ALA A 225 8.84 5.51 5.53
CA ALA A 225 8.92 6.96 5.48
C ALA A 225 9.19 7.50 4.06
N PRO A 226 10.06 6.89 3.22
CA PRO A 226 10.26 7.39 1.86
C PRO A 226 9.02 7.29 0.98
N ILE A 227 8.18 6.25 1.16
CA ILE A 227 6.93 6.12 0.39
C ILE A 227 5.87 7.11 0.87
N LEU A 228 5.78 7.35 2.19
CA LEU A 228 4.95 8.40 2.77
C LEU A 228 5.37 9.79 2.29
N ASN A 229 6.67 10.05 2.22
CA ASN A 229 7.22 11.33 1.77
C ASN A 229 7.01 11.59 0.27
N GLN A 230 6.68 10.57 -0.54
CA GLN A 230 6.30 10.79 -1.95
C GLN A 230 5.01 11.61 -2.06
N GLY A 231 4.20 11.68 -1.00
CA GLY A 231 2.90 12.32 -0.98
C GLY A 231 1.80 11.53 -1.69
N LEU A 232 0.61 12.12 -1.76
CA LEU A 232 -0.59 11.49 -2.28
C LEU A 232 -0.43 11.05 -3.74
N LEU A 233 -0.95 9.87 -4.05
CA LEU A 233 -0.98 9.34 -5.42
C LEU A 233 -1.78 10.22 -6.38
N ALA A 234 -2.84 10.88 -5.90
CA ALA A 234 -3.64 11.81 -6.70
C ALA A 234 -2.82 13.00 -7.22
N ASP A 235 -1.75 13.37 -6.50
CA ASP A 235 -0.84 14.46 -6.85
C ASP A 235 0.44 13.95 -7.55
N SER A 236 0.53 12.68 -7.90
CA SER A 236 1.74 12.04 -8.43
C SER A 236 2.33 12.73 -9.67
N ALA A 237 1.50 13.38 -10.49
CA ALA A 237 1.95 14.16 -11.66
C ALA A 237 2.58 15.52 -11.31
N LYS A 238 2.39 16.03 -10.08
CA LYS A 238 3.01 17.26 -9.58
C LYS A 238 4.45 17.00 -9.15
N LEU A 239 5.25 18.07 -9.11
CA LEU A 239 6.58 18.05 -8.49
C LEU A 239 6.50 17.55 -7.05
N PRO A 240 7.48 16.78 -6.54
CA PRO A 240 7.43 16.19 -5.19
C PRO A 240 7.12 17.20 -4.08
N THR A 241 7.66 18.42 -4.17
CA THR A 241 7.45 19.50 -3.18
C THR A 241 6.03 20.08 -3.16
N LEU A 242 5.22 19.82 -4.19
CA LEU A 242 3.85 20.32 -4.33
C LEU A 242 2.79 19.24 -4.05
N ARG A 243 3.21 18.01 -3.75
CA ARG A 243 2.31 16.91 -3.44
C ARG A 243 1.80 17.07 -2.02
N ARG A 244 0.49 16.90 -1.82
CA ARG A 244 -0.07 16.81 -0.49
C ARG A 244 0.57 15.64 0.25
N GLN A 245 0.89 15.84 1.51
CA GLN A 245 1.52 14.83 2.36
C GLN A 245 0.48 13.99 3.10
N HIS A 246 0.89 12.79 3.51
CA HIS A 246 0.08 11.91 4.31
C HIS A 246 0.10 12.32 5.78
N ASP A 247 -1.01 12.09 6.48
CA ASP A 247 -1.14 12.35 7.91
C ASP A 247 -0.23 11.46 8.77
N LEU A 248 0.14 10.29 8.23
CA LEU A 248 1.11 9.36 8.84
C LEU A 248 2.57 9.72 8.52
N ALA A 249 2.84 10.67 7.61
CA ALA A 249 4.21 11.09 7.29
C ALA A 249 4.81 11.90 8.46
N PRO A 250 6.14 11.86 8.63
CA PRO A 250 6.80 12.46 9.79
C PRO A 250 6.62 13.97 9.84
N GLY A 251 6.19 14.50 10.99
CA GLY A 251 6.10 15.93 11.26
C GLY A 251 5.02 16.68 10.48
N ILE A 252 4.07 15.97 9.85
CA ILE A 252 3.00 16.59 9.06
C ILE A 252 1.83 17.03 9.95
N ARG A 253 1.52 16.28 11.00
CA ARG A 253 0.39 16.61 11.88
C ARG A 253 0.71 17.79 12.80
N PRO A 254 -0.25 18.70 13.05
CA PRO A 254 -0.06 19.79 14.00
C PRO A 254 0.41 19.29 15.36
N GLY A 255 1.48 19.88 15.88
CA GLY A 255 2.07 19.50 17.17
C GLY A 255 3.01 18.29 17.13
N THR A 256 3.30 17.73 15.95
CA THR A 256 4.29 16.65 15.77
C THR A 256 5.55 17.17 15.08
N THR A 257 6.70 16.56 15.36
CA THR A 257 7.97 16.90 14.70
C THR A 257 8.51 15.76 13.84
N SER A 258 7.99 14.54 14.04
CA SER A 258 8.42 13.33 13.37
C SER A 258 7.32 12.25 13.46
N PHE A 259 7.64 11.05 13.96
CA PHE A 259 6.76 9.87 13.98
C PHE A 259 5.91 9.73 15.26
N GLU A 260 5.70 10.82 16.02
CA GLU A 260 4.90 10.82 17.25
C GLU A 260 3.53 10.17 17.02
N TYR A 261 2.83 10.60 15.97
CA TYR A 261 1.48 10.09 15.68
C TYR A 261 1.47 8.58 15.41
N PHE A 262 2.48 8.08 14.69
CA PHE A 262 2.61 6.66 14.39
C PHE A 262 2.69 5.84 15.69
N TYR A 263 3.62 6.18 16.59
CA TYR A 263 3.84 5.42 17.82
C TYR A 263 2.77 5.66 18.89
N ASP A 264 2.40 6.91 19.16
CA ASP A 264 1.58 7.22 20.33
C ASP A 264 0.10 6.92 20.13
N PHE A 265 -0.38 6.99 18.88
CA PHE A 265 -1.81 6.92 18.57
C PHE A 265 -2.16 5.88 17.51
N TYR A 266 -1.33 5.70 16.48
CA TYR A 266 -1.72 4.90 15.32
C TYR A 266 -1.54 3.39 15.54
N ILE A 267 -0.38 2.96 16.05
CA ILE A 267 -0.06 1.53 16.26
C ILE A 267 -0.12 1.11 17.74
N ARG A 268 -0.44 2.02 18.67
CA ARG A 268 -0.52 1.72 20.10
C ARG A 268 -1.77 0.88 20.43
N ASP A 269 -1.58 -0.16 21.23
CA ASP A 269 -2.69 -0.93 21.81
C ASP A 269 -3.20 -0.23 23.08
N MET A 270 -4.36 0.42 22.97
CA MET A 270 -4.97 1.17 24.08
C MET A 270 -5.52 0.27 25.18
N ARG A 271 -5.67 -1.03 24.93
CA ARG A 271 -6.12 -2.01 25.93
C ARG A 271 -5.03 -2.27 26.98
N ILE A 272 -3.76 -2.03 26.63
CA ILE A 272 -2.61 -2.20 27.52
C ILE A 272 -2.32 -0.86 28.21
N GLN A 273 -2.74 -0.73 29.47
CA GLN A 273 -2.57 0.52 30.24
C GLN A 273 -1.24 0.59 31.00
N GLY A 274 -0.65 -0.55 31.37
CA GLY A 274 0.55 -0.59 32.22
C GLY A 274 1.83 -0.09 31.56
N ARG A 275 1.87 -0.04 30.22
CA ARG A 275 2.99 0.47 29.42
C ARG A 275 2.50 0.81 28.02
N GLN A 276 3.14 1.77 27.35
CA GLN A 276 2.97 1.93 25.91
C GLN A 276 3.44 0.66 25.19
N TRP A 277 2.54 0.06 24.41
CA TRP A 277 2.80 -1.19 23.72
C TRP A 277 2.09 -1.20 22.36
N PRO A 278 2.70 -1.73 21.30
CA PRO A 278 2.07 -1.75 20.00
C PRO A 278 1.11 -2.93 19.86
N VAL A 279 0.21 -2.83 18.89
CA VAL A 279 -0.55 -3.98 18.41
C VAL A 279 0.37 -4.98 17.69
N ARG A 280 0.05 -6.27 17.82
CA ARG A 280 0.69 -7.37 17.08
C ARG A 280 2.24 -7.42 17.15
N PRO A 281 2.90 -7.22 18.31
CA PRO A 281 4.37 -7.07 18.43
C PRO A 281 5.20 -8.25 17.91
N ASP A 282 4.58 -9.41 17.65
CA ASP A 282 5.26 -10.65 17.23
C ASP A 282 5.09 -10.98 15.72
N SER A 283 4.49 -10.07 14.94
CA SER A 283 4.20 -10.34 13.53
C SER A 283 4.53 -9.19 12.59
N TYR A 284 3.51 -8.50 12.08
CA TYR A 284 3.64 -7.42 11.11
C TYR A 284 2.37 -6.57 11.08
N LEU A 285 2.49 -5.39 10.49
CA LEU A 285 1.38 -4.48 10.21
C LEU A 285 1.21 -4.32 8.70
N LEU A 286 -0.04 -4.38 8.25
CA LEU A 286 -0.49 -3.99 6.91
C LEU A 286 -1.44 -2.80 7.02
N ILE A 287 -1.19 -1.78 6.22
CA ILE A 287 -1.97 -0.53 6.22
C ILE A 287 -2.30 -0.15 4.78
N SER A 288 -3.58 0.06 4.49
CA SER A 288 -4.09 0.65 3.25
C SER A 288 -4.69 2.01 3.59
N ALA A 289 -4.47 2.98 2.69
CA ALA A 289 -4.85 4.38 2.85
C ALA A 289 -6.36 4.65 2.72
N GLY A 290 -7.17 3.59 2.65
CA GLY A 290 -8.63 3.73 2.63
C GLY A 290 -9.19 4.40 1.37
N MET A 291 -10.40 4.93 1.50
CA MET A 291 -11.14 5.56 0.42
C MET A 291 -10.64 6.96 0.10
N ASP A 292 -10.07 7.70 1.06
CA ASP A 292 -9.53 9.04 0.83
C ASP A 292 -8.11 9.03 0.23
N GLY A 293 -7.37 7.93 0.42
CA GLY A 293 -6.03 7.74 -0.13
C GLY A 293 -4.95 8.41 0.71
N ILE A 294 -5.25 8.72 1.97
CA ILE A 294 -4.37 9.42 2.90
C ILE A 294 -4.09 8.50 4.08
N TYR A 295 -2.88 7.96 4.19
CA TYR A 295 -2.52 7.22 5.42
C TYR A 295 -2.59 8.12 6.64
N GLY A 296 -3.09 7.57 7.74
CA GLY A 296 -3.23 8.22 9.03
C GLY A 296 -4.65 8.69 9.34
N THR A 297 -5.62 8.42 8.48
CA THR A 297 -7.02 8.85 8.64
C THR A 297 -7.90 7.73 9.19
N GLU A 298 -9.16 8.06 9.50
CA GLU A 298 -10.08 7.11 10.14
C GLU A 298 -10.53 5.97 9.21
N ASP A 299 -10.51 6.18 7.89
CA ASP A 299 -10.93 5.18 6.89
C ASP A 299 -9.83 4.22 6.46
N ASP A 300 -8.63 4.35 7.03
CA ASP A 300 -7.53 3.40 6.84
C ASP A 300 -7.95 1.97 7.19
N ILE A 301 -7.73 1.05 6.25
CA ILE A 301 -7.93 -0.39 6.48
C ILE A 301 -6.62 -1.01 6.95
N ARG A 302 -6.71 -1.73 8.06
CA ARG A 302 -5.57 -2.29 8.79
C ARG A 302 -5.81 -3.77 9.06
N ASN A 303 -4.74 -4.55 9.18
CA ASN A 303 -4.82 -5.95 9.62
C ASN A 303 -4.81 -6.12 11.16
N PHE A 304 -5.03 -5.02 11.86
CA PHE A 304 -5.14 -4.92 13.31
C PHE A 304 -6.33 -4.02 13.63
N GLY A 305 -6.98 -4.30 14.75
CA GLY A 305 -8.02 -3.43 15.31
C GLY A 305 -7.44 -2.46 16.32
N GLN A 306 -8.16 -1.36 16.56
CA GLN A 306 -8.07 -0.59 17.80
C GLN A 306 -9.09 -1.14 18.81
#